data_AF-A0A836GMG8-F1
#
_entry.id   AF-A0A836GMG8-F1
#
_cell.length_a   1.000
_cell.length_b   1.000
_cell.length_c   1.000
_cell.angle_alpha   90.00
_cell.angle_beta   90.00
_cell.angle_gamma   90.00
#
_symmetry.space_group_name_H-M   'P 1'
#
loop_
_entity.id
_entity.type
_entity.pdbx_description
1 polymer ?
#
loop_
_entity_poly.entity_id
_entity_poly.type
_entity_poly.pdbx_seq_one_letter_code
_entity_poly.pdbx_strand_id
1 'polypeptide(L)'
;MHREPEPIPINAAGQSPATLLKTVAMLLVAVAAALTTYPMIEGAKRVHSSDVARQGQVEAAAAVLVAPSTPQPPAQMSRAASPASDTRPLPPSSSPSVLLPFPLTPSAPHSNFDNASYLTSNASAIPAVLATLGDKSLIMALPTDQLTNAQMKEELRTSYGVTDFTDCIEHSDLQKKLQAIRDSAPITHGLRYGTLLEIGNENPTGVVTLIHGLGDSAYGWEDVGHELSRRLPHLLFLLPTAPSRRVTINGGMLMPAWYDIMDMTNNGLLSGRQDATSVRQSCDYVRSIAHVAAKKHGVALHRIVYGGFSQGAAISLCAGLTAHIAPAGIACMSGYLAACADVLPCIIQKAVPITMFHGRQDPVVPLSAARETKEILESKAGVTPISFLEYNMQHSTLPEEINDLAAFISRVLPAMF
;
A
#
# COMPACT_ATOMS: atom_id res chain seq x y z
N MET A 1 -13.90 -14.12 -40.70
CA MET A 1 -12.65 -14.67 -40.16
C MET A 1 -12.15 -13.69 -39.11
N HIS A 2 -12.10 -14.09 -37.84
CA HIS A 2 -11.35 -13.31 -36.85
C HIS A 2 -9.87 -13.68 -36.99
N ARG A 3 -8.97 -12.70 -36.87
CA ARG A 3 -7.57 -12.96 -36.53
C ARG A 3 -7.46 -12.90 -35.01
N GLU A 4 -6.74 -13.84 -34.43
CA GLU A 4 -6.31 -13.74 -33.04
C GLU A 4 -5.24 -12.62 -32.92
N PRO A 5 -5.13 -11.94 -31.77
CA PRO A 5 -4.06 -10.98 -31.53
C PRO A 5 -2.72 -11.73 -31.41
N GLU A 6 -1.65 -11.18 -32.00
CA GLU A 6 -0.31 -11.76 -31.87
C GLU A 6 0.20 -11.67 -30.41
N PRO A 7 0.91 -12.70 -29.91
CA PRO A 7 1.43 -12.69 -28.55
C PRO A 7 2.53 -11.63 -28.37
N ILE A 8 2.44 -10.86 -27.30
CA ILE A 8 3.44 -9.84 -26.95
C ILE A 8 4.81 -10.51 -26.72
N PRO A 9 5.90 -10.05 -27.36
CA PRO A 9 7.21 -10.67 -27.21
C PRO A 9 7.75 -10.47 -25.79
N ILE A 10 7.86 -11.58 -25.06
CA ILE A 10 8.55 -11.69 -23.77
C ILE A 10 10.06 -11.82 -23.97
N ASN A 11 10.85 -11.35 -23.01
CA ASN A 11 12.30 -11.54 -23.03
C ASN A 11 12.70 -13.00 -22.69
N ALA A 12 13.99 -13.33 -22.80
CA ALA A 12 14.51 -14.67 -22.49
C ALA A 12 14.36 -15.10 -21.01
N ALA A 13 13.89 -14.20 -20.13
CA ALA A 13 13.54 -14.46 -18.73
C ALA A 13 12.01 -14.46 -18.48
N GLY A 14 11.19 -14.48 -19.56
CA GLY A 14 9.73 -14.55 -19.48
C GLY A 14 9.02 -13.23 -19.13
N GLN A 15 9.74 -12.11 -19.02
CA GLN A 15 9.17 -10.83 -18.61
C GLN A 15 8.60 -10.05 -19.80
N SER A 16 7.50 -9.32 -19.56
CA SER A 16 6.95 -8.38 -20.54
C SER A 16 7.78 -7.09 -20.62
N PRO A 17 7.67 -6.30 -21.70
CA PRO A 17 8.32 -4.99 -21.80
C PRO A 17 7.93 -4.03 -20.66
N ALA A 18 6.69 -4.12 -20.14
CA ALA A 18 6.22 -3.31 -19.01
C ALA A 18 6.90 -3.72 -17.69
N THR A 19 7.06 -5.02 -17.43
CA THR A 19 7.83 -5.52 -16.27
C THR A 19 9.27 -5.03 -16.32
N LEU A 20 9.91 -5.12 -17.50
CA LEU A 20 11.29 -4.66 -17.69
C LEU A 20 11.43 -3.14 -17.45
N LEU A 21 10.47 -2.34 -17.94
CA LEU A 21 10.45 -0.90 -17.73
C LEU A 21 10.27 -0.53 -16.24
N LYS A 22 9.41 -1.25 -15.50
CA LYS A 22 9.30 -1.11 -14.03
C LYS A 22 10.63 -1.39 -13.33
N THR A 23 11.29 -2.51 -13.67
CA THR A 23 12.60 -2.85 -13.10
C THR A 23 13.64 -1.77 -13.37
N VAL A 24 13.72 -1.24 -14.60
CA VAL A 24 14.67 -0.17 -14.97
C VAL A 24 14.35 1.14 -14.23
N ALA A 25 13.08 1.54 -14.15
CA ALA A 25 12.68 2.74 -13.41
C ALA A 25 13.01 2.65 -11.91
N MET A 26 12.75 1.50 -11.28
CA MET A 26 13.15 1.24 -9.89
C MET A 26 14.66 1.22 -9.71
N LEU A 27 15.42 0.65 -10.66
CA LEU A 27 16.89 0.68 -10.64
C LEU A 27 17.43 2.11 -10.70
N LEU A 28 16.85 2.98 -11.52
CA LEU A 28 17.26 4.39 -11.63
C LEU A 28 17.01 5.16 -10.33
N VAL A 29 15.90 4.90 -9.62
CA VAL A 29 15.64 5.47 -8.28
C VAL A 29 16.65 4.94 -7.25
N ALA A 30 16.93 3.64 -7.24
CA ALA A 30 17.91 3.04 -6.34
C ALA A 30 19.35 3.54 -6.60
N VAL A 31 19.74 3.71 -7.87
CA VAL A 31 21.04 4.27 -8.27
C VAL A 31 21.14 5.74 -7.89
N ALA A 32 20.07 6.53 -8.04
CA ALA A 32 20.06 7.93 -7.56
C ALA A 32 20.29 8.02 -6.05
N ALA A 33 19.64 7.16 -5.26
CA ALA A 33 19.84 7.09 -3.81
C ALA A 33 21.24 6.57 -3.40
N ALA A 34 21.84 5.66 -4.18
CA ALA A 34 23.20 5.20 -3.98
C ALA A 34 24.26 6.29 -4.30
N LEU A 35 24.00 7.13 -5.30
CA LEU A 35 24.90 8.23 -5.68
C LEU A 35 24.86 9.41 -4.68
N THR A 36 23.76 9.59 -3.94
CA THR A 36 23.67 10.62 -2.88
C THR A 36 24.23 10.17 -1.53
N THR A 37 24.61 8.90 -1.36
CA THR A 37 25.03 8.32 -0.07
C THR A 37 26.55 8.06 0.05
N TYR A 38 27.36 8.46 -0.93
CA TYR A 38 28.82 8.44 -0.83
C TYR A 38 29.38 9.72 -0.18
N PRO A 39 30.00 9.67 1.02
CA PRO A 39 30.70 10.80 1.59
C PRO A 39 32.06 11.02 0.88
N MET A 40 32.25 12.21 0.31
CA MET A 40 33.56 12.63 -0.22
C MET A 40 34.58 12.77 0.92
N ILE A 41 35.61 11.92 0.90
CA ILE A 41 36.75 12.01 1.84
C ILE A 41 37.77 13.00 1.26
N GLU A 42 37.64 14.29 1.61
CA GLU A 42 38.71 15.27 1.38
C GLU A 42 39.06 16.03 2.66
N GLY A 43 40.26 15.79 3.16
CA GLY A 43 40.87 16.57 4.24
C GLY A 43 41.90 17.56 3.69
N ALA A 44 41.52 18.82 3.51
CA ALA A 44 42.43 19.90 3.10
C ALA A 44 42.26 21.18 3.95
N LYS A 45 43.35 21.93 4.11
CA LYS A 45 43.45 23.08 5.02
C LYS A 45 42.73 24.31 4.46
N ARG A 46 42.08 25.10 5.33
CA ARG A 46 41.66 26.47 5.00
C ARG A 46 42.87 27.35 4.69
N VAL A 47 42.83 28.04 3.55
CA VAL A 47 43.61 29.25 3.23
C VAL A 47 42.63 30.28 2.63
N HIS A 48 42.98 31.56 2.64
CA HIS A 48 42.07 32.67 2.32
C HIS A 48 41.98 33.05 0.82
N SER A 49 40.75 33.45 0.45
CA SER A 49 40.37 34.55 -0.47
C SER A 49 40.67 34.54 -1.98
N SER A 50 39.82 35.33 -2.66
CA SER A 50 39.94 36.00 -3.98
C SER A 50 39.57 35.26 -5.29
N ASP A 51 38.87 36.05 -6.12
CA ASP A 51 38.83 36.12 -7.59
C ASP A 51 37.97 35.18 -8.49
N VAL A 52 36.74 35.66 -8.71
CA VAL A 52 36.20 36.12 -10.03
C VAL A 52 36.20 35.16 -11.23
N ALA A 53 35.00 34.64 -11.51
CA ALA A 53 34.31 34.49 -12.81
C ALA A 53 34.95 33.75 -14.02
N ARG A 54 34.20 32.76 -14.54
CA ARG A 54 33.75 32.77 -15.95
C ARG A 54 32.57 31.83 -16.24
N GLN A 55 31.83 32.12 -17.31
CA GLN A 55 30.84 31.23 -17.94
C GLN A 55 31.52 30.25 -18.91
N GLY A 56 30.94 29.07 -19.12
CA GLY A 56 31.29 28.13 -20.19
C GLY A 56 30.32 26.94 -20.25
N GLN A 57 29.79 26.66 -21.44
CA GLN A 57 28.97 25.48 -21.72
C GLN A 57 29.87 24.31 -22.16
N VAL A 58 29.50 23.07 -21.84
CA VAL A 58 29.52 21.94 -22.81
C VAL A 58 28.36 20.98 -22.47
N GLU A 59 27.80 20.33 -23.48
CA GLU A 59 26.76 19.29 -23.36
C GLU A 59 27.38 17.86 -23.41
N ALA A 60 26.51 16.85 -23.42
CA ALA A 60 26.72 15.51 -23.96
C ALA A 60 27.76 14.58 -23.31
N ALA A 61 27.25 13.54 -22.61
CA ALA A 61 27.95 12.27 -22.37
C ALA A 61 26.96 11.11 -22.55
N ALA A 62 26.71 10.71 -23.80
CA ALA A 62 25.94 9.53 -24.18
C ALA A 62 26.63 8.83 -25.37
N ALA A 63 26.47 7.50 -25.45
CA ALA A 63 27.48 6.57 -26.02
C ALA A 63 28.77 6.53 -25.15
N VAL A 64 29.52 5.43 -25.07
CA VAL A 64 29.67 4.28 -26.00
C VAL A 64 29.46 2.92 -25.30
N LEU A 65 28.95 1.94 -26.04
CA LEU A 65 28.93 0.51 -25.72
C LEU A 65 29.07 -0.29 -27.03
N VAL A 66 29.39 -1.59 -26.96
CA VAL A 66 29.68 -2.52 -28.11
C VAL A 66 31.05 -2.22 -28.77
N ALA A 67 31.98 -3.14 -29.03
CA ALA A 67 32.26 -4.56 -28.70
C ALA A 67 33.74 -4.86 -29.15
N PRO A 68 34.26 -6.10 -29.34
CA PRO A 68 33.84 -7.45 -28.94
C PRO A 68 34.94 -8.24 -28.18
N SER A 69 34.73 -9.54 -27.94
CA SER A 69 35.66 -10.47 -27.28
C SER A 69 36.30 -11.49 -28.24
N THR A 70 37.51 -11.98 -27.93
CA THR A 70 38.10 -13.25 -28.45
C THR A 70 39.27 -13.74 -27.56
N PRO A 71 39.67 -15.04 -27.58
CA PRO A 71 40.46 -15.67 -26.48
C PRO A 71 41.89 -16.16 -26.86
N GLN A 72 42.68 -16.56 -25.85
CA GLN A 72 43.95 -17.35 -25.90
C GLN A 72 44.18 -18.04 -24.51
N PRO A 73 45.12 -19.00 -24.30
CA PRO A 73 44.80 -20.33 -23.77
C PRO A 73 45.54 -20.72 -22.44
N PRO A 74 45.43 -21.96 -21.91
CA PRO A 74 45.78 -22.27 -20.51
C PRO A 74 47.22 -22.81 -20.29
N ALA A 75 47.64 -22.84 -19.01
CA ALA A 75 48.85 -23.51 -18.52
C ALA A 75 48.53 -24.53 -17.40
N GLN A 76 49.38 -25.54 -17.22
CA GLN A 76 49.10 -26.73 -16.38
C GLN A 76 49.92 -26.80 -15.08
N MET A 77 49.31 -27.43 -14.07
CA MET A 77 49.88 -28.34 -13.06
C MET A 77 51.27 -28.10 -12.45
N SER A 78 51.31 -28.14 -11.11
CA SER A 78 52.28 -28.98 -10.39
C SER A 78 51.62 -29.67 -9.18
N ARG A 79 52.30 -30.63 -8.54
CA ARG A 79 51.76 -31.51 -7.46
C ARG A 79 52.65 -31.49 -6.22
N ALA A 80 52.03 -31.46 -5.04
CA ALA A 80 52.42 -32.18 -3.81
C ALA A 80 51.18 -32.17 -2.87
N ALA A 81 50.66 -33.21 -2.21
CA ALA A 81 51.11 -34.54 -1.72
C ALA A 81 50.96 -34.57 -0.18
N SER A 82 50.06 -35.40 0.32
CA SER A 82 49.81 -35.65 1.76
C SER A 82 50.72 -36.78 2.31
N PRO A 83 50.73 -37.03 3.63
CA PRO A 83 49.86 -38.07 4.22
C PRO A 83 49.22 -37.69 5.59
N ALA A 84 47.99 -38.10 5.90
CA ALA A 84 47.56 -39.23 6.79
C ALA A 84 47.74 -38.95 8.32
N SER A 85 47.04 -39.58 9.28
CA SER A 85 46.17 -40.79 9.29
C SER A 85 45.19 -40.83 10.49
N ASP A 86 44.04 -41.51 10.35
CA ASP A 86 43.28 -42.26 11.39
C ASP A 86 42.68 -41.54 12.64
N THR A 87 41.66 -42.05 13.36
CA THR A 87 40.84 -43.31 13.26
C THR A 87 39.35 -43.07 13.66
N ARG A 88 38.48 -44.08 13.45
CA ARG A 88 37.08 -44.20 13.96
C ARG A 88 36.99 -45.31 15.03
N PRO A 89 36.00 -45.34 15.97
CA PRO A 89 34.69 -45.98 15.69
C PRO A 89 33.45 -45.42 16.47
N LEU A 90 32.30 -46.12 16.36
CA LEU A 90 30.94 -45.87 16.90
C LEU A 90 30.17 -47.23 17.04
N PRO A 91 28.89 -47.33 17.50
CA PRO A 91 28.06 -46.39 18.28
C PRO A 91 27.87 -46.90 19.74
N PRO A 92 26.81 -47.62 20.25
CA PRO A 92 25.49 -48.07 19.75
C PRO A 92 24.25 -47.58 20.57
N SER A 93 23.04 -48.09 20.25
CA SER A 93 21.74 -48.00 20.98
C SER A 93 21.03 -46.62 21.06
N SER A 94 19.70 -46.50 20.98
CA SER A 94 18.62 -47.43 20.57
C SER A 94 17.35 -46.68 20.06
N SER A 95 16.40 -47.42 19.47
CA SER A 95 15.07 -46.97 18.97
C SER A 95 14.06 -48.14 19.17
N PRO A 96 12.80 -48.12 18.65
CA PRO A 96 11.81 -47.06 18.37
C PRO A 96 10.41 -47.37 19.00
N SER A 97 9.39 -46.51 18.82
CA SER A 97 7.92 -46.78 18.92
C SER A 97 7.10 -45.49 18.68
N VAL A 98 5.82 -45.45 18.26
CA VAL A 98 4.86 -46.40 17.63
C VAL A 98 3.79 -45.55 16.87
N LEU A 99 2.90 -46.15 16.07
CA LEU A 99 1.98 -45.48 15.12
C LEU A 99 0.48 -45.82 15.39
N LEU A 100 -0.46 -44.91 15.02
CA LEU A 100 -1.94 -45.08 14.92
C LEU A 100 -2.77 -45.12 16.23
N PRO A 101 -4.12 -44.92 16.21
CA PRO A 101 -4.92 -43.93 15.44
C PRO A 101 -6.06 -43.22 16.24
N PHE A 102 -6.75 -42.29 15.56
CA PHE A 102 -8.10 -41.66 15.78
C PHE A 102 -9.07 -42.17 16.88
N PRO A 103 -9.91 -41.26 17.42
CA PRO A 103 -11.30 -41.16 16.91
C PRO A 103 -11.75 -39.74 16.49
N LEU A 104 -12.91 -39.68 15.83
CA LEU A 104 -13.60 -38.46 15.33
C LEU A 104 -14.80 -38.07 16.22
N THR A 105 -15.44 -36.94 15.88
CA THR A 105 -16.79 -36.46 16.31
C THR A 105 -16.90 -35.78 17.71
N PRO A 106 -17.97 -34.99 17.99
CA PRO A 106 -18.28 -33.75 17.27
C PRO A 106 -18.73 -32.58 18.19
N SER A 107 -19.13 -31.46 17.55
CA SER A 107 -20.03 -30.39 18.04
C SER A 107 -19.58 -29.41 19.13
N ALA A 108 -19.40 -28.16 18.71
CA ALA A 108 -19.76 -26.92 19.42
C ALA A 108 -20.25 -25.91 18.35
N PRO A 109 -21.14 -24.95 18.67
CA PRO A 109 -22.04 -24.36 17.66
C PRO A 109 -21.46 -23.21 16.84
N HIS A 110 -22.02 -23.01 15.65
CA HIS A 110 -21.92 -21.73 14.92
C HIS A 110 -22.59 -20.61 15.74
N SER A 111 -21.79 -19.73 16.32
CA SER A 111 -22.29 -18.45 16.84
C SER A 111 -22.54 -17.50 15.67
N ASN A 112 -23.81 -17.28 15.33
CA ASN A 112 -24.17 -16.14 14.47
C ASN A 112 -23.73 -14.85 15.18
N PHE A 113 -22.77 -14.13 14.60
CA PHE A 113 -22.40 -12.79 15.08
C PHE A 113 -23.49 -11.81 14.66
N ASP A 114 -24.43 -11.57 15.56
CA ASP A 114 -25.58 -10.70 15.33
C ASP A 114 -25.16 -9.22 15.42
N ASN A 115 -24.60 -8.72 14.31
CA ASN A 115 -23.95 -7.41 14.18
C ASN A 115 -24.84 -6.22 14.57
N ALA A 116 -26.17 -6.39 14.64
CA ALA A 116 -27.09 -5.39 15.16
C ALA A 116 -26.74 -4.96 16.60
N SER A 117 -26.19 -5.88 17.40
CA SER A 117 -25.75 -5.62 18.78
C SER A 117 -24.45 -4.80 18.90
N TYR A 118 -23.65 -4.72 17.83
CA TYR A 118 -22.35 -4.02 17.83
C TYR A 118 -22.45 -2.54 17.42
N LEU A 119 -23.55 -2.16 16.76
CA LEU A 119 -23.81 -0.77 16.34
C LEU A 119 -24.27 0.11 17.51
N THR A 120 -24.89 -0.46 18.53
CA THR A 120 -25.46 0.27 19.68
C THR A 120 -24.47 0.51 20.81
N SER A 121 -23.44 -0.34 20.96
CA SER A 121 -22.50 -0.28 22.08
C SER A 121 -21.44 0.83 21.98
N ASN A 122 -21.03 1.21 20.77
CA ASN A 122 -19.96 2.18 20.53
C ASN A 122 -20.43 3.65 20.35
N ALA A 123 -21.74 3.90 20.28
CA ALA A 123 -22.28 5.26 20.06
C ALA A 123 -21.87 6.27 21.16
N SER A 124 -21.61 5.79 22.37
CA SER A 124 -21.19 6.59 23.54
C SER A 124 -19.75 7.10 23.47
N ALA A 125 -18.87 6.48 22.67
CA ALA A 125 -17.46 6.87 22.57
C ALA A 125 -17.22 8.05 21.62
N ILE A 126 -18.13 8.24 20.65
CA ILE A 126 -17.98 9.22 19.55
C ILE A 126 -17.76 10.66 20.08
N PRO A 127 -18.53 11.18 21.06
CA PRO A 127 -18.32 12.55 21.58
C PRO A 127 -16.99 12.76 22.30
N ALA A 128 -16.46 11.72 22.97
CA ALA A 128 -15.21 11.83 23.72
C ALA A 128 -13.98 11.89 22.78
N VAL A 129 -14.01 11.11 21.70
CA VAL A 129 -12.97 11.17 20.65
C VAL A 129 -13.02 12.52 19.93
N LEU A 130 -14.21 13.02 19.56
CA LEU A 130 -14.43 14.35 18.98
C LEU A 130 -13.93 15.50 19.87
N ALA A 131 -14.02 15.38 21.20
CA ALA A 131 -13.54 16.40 22.12
C ALA A 131 -12.01 16.41 22.31
N THR A 132 -11.34 15.30 22.05
CA THR A 132 -9.88 15.16 22.25
C THR A 132 -9.10 15.50 20.98
N LEU A 133 -9.68 15.24 19.82
CA LEU A 133 -9.13 15.60 18.52
C LEU A 133 -9.77 16.89 18.01
N GLY A 134 -9.06 18.01 18.11
CA GLY A 134 -9.47 19.31 17.55
C GLY A 134 -9.42 19.37 16.01
N ASP A 135 -9.83 18.30 15.34
CA ASP A 135 -9.47 18.00 13.96
C ASP A 135 -10.66 18.06 12.99
N LYS A 136 -10.46 18.77 11.87
CA LYS A 136 -11.49 19.01 10.85
C LYS A 136 -11.82 17.78 9.99
N SER A 137 -11.15 16.65 10.21
CA SER A 137 -11.29 15.40 9.47
C SER A 137 -12.59 14.63 9.77
N LEU A 138 -13.20 14.86 10.93
CA LEU A 138 -14.28 14.05 11.48
C LEU A 138 -15.68 14.37 10.93
N ILE A 139 -15.83 15.37 10.05
CA ILE A 139 -17.18 15.78 9.57
C ILE A 139 -17.87 14.65 8.79
N MET A 140 -17.12 13.87 7.98
CA MET A 140 -17.62 12.66 7.30
C MET A 140 -18.25 11.62 8.24
N ALA A 141 -17.76 11.52 9.48
CA ALA A 141 -18.21 10.51 10.45
C ALA A 141 -19.64 10.78 10.93
N LEU A 142 -20.07 12.04 10.88
CA LEU A 142 -21.34 12.49 11.42
C LEU A 142 -22.44 12.44 10.36
N PRO A 143 -23.60 11.82 10.68
CA PRO A 143 -24.84 11.98 9.93
C PRO A 143 -25.21 13.45 9.71
N THR A 144 -25.80 13.79 8.57
CA THR A 144 -26.06 15.21 8.18
C THR A 144 -27.11 15.91 9.04
N ASP A 145 -27.89 15.17 9.82
CA ASP A 145 -28.78 15.68 10.89
C ASP A 145 -28.03 16.19 12.13
N GLN A 146 -26.77 15.77 12.33
CA GLN A 146 -25.93 16.20 13.45
C GLN A 146 -25.02 17.39 13.12
N LEU A 147 -25.12 17.94 11.90
CA LEU A 147 -24.25 19.00 11.40
C LEU A 147 -24.92 20.37 11.38
N THR A 148 -24.16 21.40 11.78
CA THR A 148 -24.56 22.80 11.59
C THR A 148 -24.34 23.26 10.14
N ASN A 149 -25.06 24.32 9.74
CA ASN A 149 -24.85 24.99 8.45
C ASN A 149 -23.38 25.42 8.20
N ALA A 150 -22.63 25.73 9.26
CA ALA A 150 -21.22 26.08 9.15
C ALA A 150 -20.35 24.87 8.81
N GLN A 151 -20.52 23.74 9.52
CA GLN A 151 -19.78 22.50 9.26
C GLN A 151 -20.08 21.94 7.87
N MET A 152 -21.35 21.91 7.46
CA MET A 152 -21.73 21.43 6.13
C MET A 152 -21.14 22.29 5.00
N LYS A 153 -21.15 23.63 5.13
CA LYS A 153 -20.51 24.51 4.14
C LYS A 153 -18.97 24.45 4.18
N GLU A 154 -18.35 24.09 5.30
CA GLU A 154 -16.90 23.86 5.39
C GLU A 154 -16.48 22.55 4.70
N GLU A 155 -17.19 21.43 4.94
CA GLU A 155 -16.93 20.16 4.25
C GLU A 155 -17.14 20.28 2.74
N LEU A 156 -18.26 20.90 2.32
CA LEU A 156 -18.55 21.12 0.90
C LEU A 156 -17.44 21.90 0.18
N ARG A 157 -16.88 22.95 0.81
CA ARG A 157 -15.75 23.70 0.25
C ARG A 157 -14.45 22.91 0.29
N THR A 158 -14.08 22.39 1.46
CA THR A 158 -12.72 21.84 1.69
C THR A 158 -12.53 20.48 1.04
N SER A 159 -13.51 19.58 1.18
CA SER A 159 -13.42 18.21 0.69
C SER A 159 -13.83 18.05 -0.78
N TYR A 160 -14.87 18.78 -1.22
CA TYR A 160 -15.49 18.63 -2.54
C TYR A 160 -15.33 19.84 -3.47
N GLY A 161 -14.78 20.97 -3.00
CA GLY A 161 -14.59 22.19 -3.81
C GLY A 161 -15.87 22.99 -4.10
N VAL A 162 -17.00 22.64 -3.49
CA VAL A 162 -18.30 23.28 -3.72
C VAL A 162 -18.39 24.58 -2.91
N THR A 163 -18.45 25.70 -3.62
CA THR A 163 -18.50 27.06 -3.05
C THR A 163 -19.86 27.74 -3.20
N ASP A 164 -20.72 27.25 -4.11
CA ASP A 164 -22.07 27.76 -4.33
C ASP A 164 -23.11 27.05 -3.43
N PHE A 165 -23.93 27.87 -2.78
CA PHE A 165 -25.01 27.48 -1.87
C PHE A 165 -26.24 28.38 -2.07
N THR A 166 -26.35 29.07 -3.21
CA THR A 166 -27.47 29.99 -3.51
C THR A 166 -28.81 29.27 -3.63
N ASP A 167 -28.79 27.96 -3.91
CA ASP A 167 -29.92 27.04 -3.92
C ASP A 167 -30.23 26.42 -2.54
N CYS A 168 -29.39 26.63 -1.52
CA CYS A 168 -29.64 26.17 -0.14
C CYS A 168 -30.23 27.29 0.72
N ILE A 169 -31.55 27.45 0.67
CA ILE A 169 -32.29 28.42 1.50
C ILE A 169 -32.43 27.88 2.92
N GLU A 170 -32.95 26.66 3.08
CA GLU A 170 -33.15 26.01 4.38
C GLU A 170 -31.96 25.14 4.81
N HIS A 171 -31.83 24.90 6.12
CA HIS A 171 -30.87 23.91 6.66
C HIS A 171 -31.04 22.54 5.97
N SER A 172 -32.29 22.11 5.74
CA SER A 172 -32.57 20.83 5.08
C SER A 172 -32.08 20.75 3.63
N ASP A 173 -31.96 21.87 2.92
CA ASP A 173 -31.48 21.86 1.52
C ASP A 173 -29.97 21.64 1.47
N LEU A 174 -29.25 22.20 2.44
CA LEU A 174 -27.83 21.99 2.63
C LEU A 174 -27.52 20.55 3.07
N GLN A 175 -28.37 19.97 3.92
CA GLN A 175 -28.30 18.53 4.27
C GLN A 175 -28.46 17.65 3.02
N LYS A 176 -29.52 17.88 2.22
CA LYS A 176 -29.77 17.15 0.97
C LYS A 176 -28.58 17.27 0.00
N LYS A 177 -28.07 18.49 -0.20
CA LYS A 177 -26.89 18.76 -1.05
C LYS A 177 -25.66 18.00 -0.55
N LEU A 178 -25.34 18.07 0.74
CA LEU A 178 -24.19 17.36 1.31
C LEU A 178 -24.34 15.84 1.22
N GLN A 179 -25.51 15.29 1.56
CA GLN A 179 -25.75 13.85 1.50
C GLN A 179 -25.67 13.32 0.07
N ALA A 180 -26.30 14.00 -0.89
CA ALA A 180 -26.23 13.63 -2.30
C ALA A 180 -24.79 13.68 -2.85
N ILE A 181 -23.97 14.65 -2.42
CA ILE A 181 -22.55 14.74 -2.80
C ILE A 181 -21.73 13.61 -2.15
N ARG A 182 -21.90 13.34 -0.85
CA ARG A 182 -21.25 12.22 -0.14
C ARG A 182 -21.55 10.86 -0.81
N ASP A 183 -22.77 10.68 -1.30
CA ASP A 183 -23.21 9.44 -1.95
C ASP A 183 -22.70 9.27 -3.40
N SER A 184 -22.22 10.34 -4.06
CA SER A 184 -21.96 10.34 -5.52
C SER A 184 -20.60 10.90 -5.97
N ALA A 185 -19.87 11.63 -5.14
CA ALA A 185 -18.61 12.28 -5.50
C ALA A 185 -17.47 11.93 -4.52
N PRO A 186 -16.26 11.65 -5.00
CA PRO A 186 -15.11 11.42 -4.12
C PRO A 186 -14.59 12.73 -3.51
N ILE A 187 -14.05 12.64 -2.30
CA ILE A 187 -13.33 13.74 -1.65
C ILE A 187 -11.99 13.91 -2.34
N THR A 188 -11.76 15.09 -2.91
CA THR A 188 -10.52 15.40 -3.64
C THR A 188 -9.60 16.33 -2.88
N HIS A 189 -10.10 17.09 -1.89
CA HIS A 189 -9.37 18.19 -1.25
C HIS A 189 -8.80 19.21 -2.26
N GLY A 190 -9.46 19.37 -3.41
CA GLY A 190 -8.99 20.21 -4.52
C GLY A 190 -7.83 19.61 -5.36
N LEU A 191 -7.34 18.41 -5.01
CA LEU A 191 -6.28 17.73 -5.74
C LEU A 191 -6.82 17.05 -7.00
N ARG A 192 -6.06 17.11 -8.10
CA ARG A 192 -6.35 16.35 -9.32
C ARG A 192 -5.72 14.96 -9.26
N TYR A 193 -6.50 13.99 -8.83
CA TYR A 193 -6.21 12.56 -8.95
C TYR A 193 -6.20 12.13 -10.43
N GLY A 194 -5.52 11.01 -10.73
CA GLY A 194 -5.47 10.45 -12.08
C GLY A 194 -6.64 9.49 -12.36
N THR A 195 -6.48 8.62 -13.35
CA THR A 195 -7.49 7.60 -13.70
C THR A 195 -7.81 6.69 -12.52
N LEU A 196 -9.11 6.47 -12.28
CA LEU A 196 -9.65 5.36 -11.50
C LEU A 196 -10.15 4.29 -12.49
N LEU A 197 -9.61 3.08 -12.41
CA LEU A 197 -10.14 1.94 -13.15
C LEU A 197 -11.13 1.16 -12.26
N GLU A 198 -12.29 0.84 -12.82
CA GLU A 198 -13.28 -0.07 -12.26
C GLU A 198 -13.17 -1.42 -13.00
N ILE A 199 -12.75 -2.49 -12.31
CA ILE A 199 -12.50 -3.81 -12.92
C ILE A 199 -13.27 -4.89 -12.16
N GLY A 200 -14.09 -5.68 -12.84
CA GLY A 200 -14.79 -6.83 -12.24
C GLY A 200 -16.29 -6.83 -12.52
N ASN A 201 -17.09 -7.13 -11.52
CA ASN A 201 -18.54 -7.31 -11.67
C ASN A 201 -19.29 -5.97 -11.67
N GLU A 202 -20.27 -5.82 -12.56
CA GLU A 202 -21.19 -4.66 -12.64
C GLU A 202 -22.29 -4.69 -11.57
N ASN A 203 -22.57 -5.87 -11.00
CA ASN A 203 -23.42 -6.08 -9.82
C ASN A 203 -22.60 -6.79 -8.72
N PRO A 204 -21.59 -6.13 -8.14
CA PRO A 204 -20.68 -6.72 -7.16
C PRO A 204 -21.37 -6.93 -5.81
N THR A 205 -20.92 -7.96 -5.09
CA THR A 205 -21.30 -8.21 -3.69
C THR A 205 -20.26 -7.67 -2.70
N GLY A 206 -19.19 -7.03 -3.17
CA GLY A 206 -18.10 -6.49 -2.36
C GLY A 206 -17.13 -5.66 -3.20
N VAL A 207 -16.43 -4.72 -2.55
CA VAL A 207 -15.50 -3.78 -3.21
C VAL A 207 -14.09 -3.97 -2.66
N VAL A 208 -13.08 -3.91 -3.51
CA VAL A 208 -11.66 -4.00 -3.15
C VAL A 208 -10.92 -2.81 -3.75
N THR A 209 -10.19 -2.02 -2.95
CA THR A 209 -9.22 -1.07 -3.53
C THR A 209 -7.89 -1.79 -3.79
N LEU A 210 -7.21 -1.44 -4.88
CA LEU A 210 -5.84 -1.87 -5.19
C LEU A 210 -5.00 -0.62 -5.48
N ILE A 211 -4.34 -0.11 -4.44
CA ILE A 211 -3.69 1.21 -4.43
C ILE A 211 -2.20 1.03 -4.77
N HIS A 212 -1.74 1.69 -5.83
CA HIS A 212 -0.38 1.53 -6.35
C HIS A 212 0.71 2.20 -5.48
N GLY A 213 1.96 1.79 -5.68
CA GLY A 213 3.15 2.37 -5.04
C GLY A 213 3.57 3.74 -5.60
N LEU A 214 4.56 4.37 -4.96
CA LEU A 214 5.11 5.67 -5.37
C LEU A 214 5.55 5.66 -6.85
N GLY A 215 5.11 6.65 -7.64
CA GLY A 215 5.49 6.84 -9.04
C GLY A 215 4.78 5.92 -10.05
N ASP A 216 4.01 4.93 -9.59
CA ASP A 216 3.23 4.01 -10.43
C ASP A 216 1.83 4.61 -10.76
N SER A 217 0.92 3.83 -11.34
CA SER A 217 -0.46 4.25 -11.66
C SER A 217 -1.46 3.11 -11.59
N ALA A 218 -2.76 3.39 -11.79
CA ALA A 218 -3.80 2.36 -11.90
C ALA A 218 -3.50 1.33 -13.00
N TYR A 219 -3.05 1.77 -14.18
CA TYR A 219 -2.64 0.89 -15.29
C TYR A 219 -1.46 -0.02 -14.92
N GLY A 220 -0.61 0.40 -13.97
CA GLY A 220 0.44 -0.45 -13.42
C GLY A 220 -0.08 -1.68 -12.69
N TRP A 221 -1.35 -1.68 -12.27
CA TRP A 221 -1.99 -2.75 -11.49
C TRP A 221 -3.14 -3.44 -12.24
N GLU A 222 -3.41 -3.03 -13.48
CA GLU A 222 -4.52 -3.51 -14.32
C GLU A 222 -4.47 -5.03 -14.56
N ASP A 223 -3.30 -5.59 -14.88
CA ASP A 223 -3.09 -7.05 -15.01
C ASP A 223 -3.51 -7.81 -13.73
N VAL A 224 -3.14 -7.28 -12.56
CA VAL A 224 -3.44 -7.87 -11.25
C VAL A 224 -4.93 -7.72 -10.91
N GLY A 225 -5.53 -6.57 -11.22
CA GLY A 225 -6.98 -6.36 -11.12
C GLY A 225 -7.77 -7.31 -12.02
N HIS A 226 -7.30 -7.55 -13.25
CA HIS A 226 -7.89 -8.53 -14.16
C HIS A 226 -7.66 -9.98 -13.72
N GLU A 227 -6.57 -10.31 -13.04
CA GLU A 227 -6.39 -11.64 -12.44
C GLU A 227 -7.32 -11.85 -11.25
N LEU A 228 -7.35 -10.92 -10.31
CA LEU A 228 -8.16 -11.04 -9.09
C LEU A 228 -9.66 -11.04 -9.41
N SER A 229 -10.12 -10.24 -10.37
CA SER A 229 -11.53 -10.26 -10.83
C SER A 229 -11.93 -11.56 -11.53
N ARG A 230 -11.04 -12.18 -12.31
CA ARG A 230 -11.28 -13.54 -12.87
C ARG A 230 -11.38 -14.62 -11.78
N ARG A 231 -10.65 -14.44 -10.67
CA ARG A 231 -10.62 -15.38 -9.53
C ARG A 231 -11.75 -15.15 -8.53
N LEU A 232 -12.23 -13.91 -8.43
CA LEU A 232 -13.24 -13.45 -7.47
C LEU A 232 -14.34 -12.68 -8.23
N PRO A 233 -15.11 -13.37 -9.11
CA PRO A 233 -16.02 -12.73 -10.06
C PRO A 233 -17.26 -12.10 -9.43
N HIS A 234 -17.42 -12.19 -8.10
CA HIS A 234 -18.47 -11.55 -7.31
C HIS A 234 -18.08 -10.17 -6.76
N LEU A 235 -16.89 -9.65 -7.11
CA LEU A 235 -16.32 -8.40 -6.58
C LEU A 235 -16.05 -7.34 -7.66
N LEU A 236 -15.96 -6.08 -7.21
CA LEU A 236 -15.49 -4.93 -7.98
C LEU A 236 -14.15 -4.46 -7.41
N PHE A 237 -13.16 -4.30 -8.28
CA PHE A 237 -11.82 -3.81 -7.96
C PHE A 237 -11.66 -2.36 -8.42
N LEU A 238 -11.25 -1.50 -7.51
CA LEU A 238 -11.01 -0.07 -7.72
C LEU A 238 -9.50 0.18 -7.71
N LEU A 239 -8.93 0.55 -8.85
CA LEU A 239 -7.51 0.88 -8.99
C LEU A 239 -7.40 2.40 -9.19
N PRO A 240 -7.19 3.20 -8.14
CA PRO A 240 -7.06 4.64 -8.26
C PRO A 240 -5.63 5.08 -8.58
N THR A 241 -5.47 6.12 -9.40
CA THR A 241 -4.17 6.78 -9.63
C THR A 241 -3.98 8.00 -8.73
N ALA A 242 -2.86 8.03 -8.01
CA ALA A 242 -2.44 9.13 -7.16
C ALA A 242 -2.35 10.47 -7.92
N PRO A 243 -2.55 11.62 -7.24
CA PRO A 243 -2.36 12.92 -7.87
C PRO A 243 -0.85 13.17 -8.07
N SER A 244 -0.49 13.96 -9.07
CA SER A 244 0.91 14.36 -9.28
C SER A 244 1.37 15.32 -8.18
N ARG A 245 2.35 14.91 -7.36
CA ARG A 245 2.98 15.74 -6.32
C ARG A 245 4.49 15.79 -6.53
N ARG A 246 5.15 16.82 -5.98
CA ARG A 246 6.62 16.82 -5.88
C ARG A 246 7.03 15.91 -4.73
N VAL A 247 8.08 15.11 -4.94
CA VAL A 247 8.53 14.11 -3.97
C VAL A 247 9.96 14.44 -3.53
N THR A 248 10.11 14.84 -2.27
CA THR A 248 11.32 15.44 -1.70
C THR A 248 12.52 14.50 -1.74
N ILE A 249 12.38 13.23 -1.29
CA ILE A 249 13.44 12.23 -1.41
C ILE A 249 13.88 11.98 -2.87
N ASN A 250 12.96 12.14 -3.83
CA ASN A 250 13.24 12.03 -5.26
C ASN A 250 13.63 13.39 -5.87
N GLY A 251 14.36 14.23 -5.11
CA GLY A 251 14.88 15.52 -5.57
C GLY A 251 13.81 16.56 -5.93
N GLY A 252 12.59 16.41 -5.43
CA GLY A 252 11.45 17.26 -5.80
C GLY A 252 10.86 16.97 -7.19
N MET A 253 11.19 15.82 -7.80
CA MET A 253 10.57 15.36 -9.06
C MET A 253 9.05 15.24 -8.92
N LEU A 254 8.33 15.58 -9.99
CA LEU A 254 6.87 15.54 -10.07
C LEU A 254 6.41 14.17 -10.56
N MET A 255 5.68 13.42 -9.73
CA MET A 255 5.20 12.06 -10.04
C MET A 255 3.91 11.74 -9.28
N PRO A 256 3.16 10.68 -9.64
CA PRO A 256 2.03 10.20 -8.85
C PRO A 256 2.47 9.80 -7.44
N ALA A 257 1.93 10.47 -6.41
CA ALA A 257 2.27 10.19 -5.02
C ALA A 257 1.10 10.46 -4.05
N TRP A 258 0.86 9.54 -3.13
CA TRP A 258 -0.16 9.66 -2.09
C TRP A 258 0.25 10.58 -0.94
N TYR A 259 1.55 10.75 -0.73
CA TYR A 259 2.14 11.72 0.19
C TYR A 259 3.59 12.02 -0.18
N ASP A 260 4.12 13.12 0.36
CA ASP A 260 5.54 13.40 0.28
C ASP A 260 6.33 12.62 1.34
N ILE A 261 7.54 12.20 0.96
CA ILE A 261 8.51 11.49 1.80
C ILE A 261 9.73 12.41 1.91
N MET A 262 9.84 13.13 3.03
CA MET A 262 10.86 14.17 3.20
C MET A 262 12.22 13.63 3.65
N ASP A 263 12.24 12.55 4.44
CA ASP A 263 13.46 11.85 4.84
C ASP A 263 13.15 10.38 5.16
N MET A 264 14.14 9.51 4.90
CA MET A 264 14.16 8.07 5.21
C MET A 264 15.41 7.69 6.04
N THR A 265 16.38 8.58 6.19
CA THR A 265 17.79 8.25 6.45
C THR A 265 18.21 8.34 7.92
N ASN A 266 17.68 9.30 8.69
CA ASN A 266 18.24 9.60 10.02
C ASN A 266 17.66 8.75 11.17
N ASN A 267 16.36 8.43 11.13
CA ASN A 267 15.66 7.80 12.26
C ASN A 267 14.79 6.59 11.86
N GLY A 268 14.77 6.21 10.58
CA GLY A 268 14.00 5.06 10.06
C GLY A 268 12.57 5.39 9.63
N LEU A 269 12.02 4.54 8.76
CA LEU A 269 10.79 4.74 7.99
C LEU A 269 9.59 5.30 8.79
N LEU A 270 9.34 4.72 9.97
CA LEU A 270 8.17 5.03 10.81
C LEU A 270 8.29 6.32 11.63
N SER A 271 9.50 6.89 11.69
CA SER A 271 9.79 8.18 12.33
C SER A 271 9.89 9.35 11.33
N GLY A 272 9.99 9.03 10.02
CA GLY A 272 10.25 10.01 8.98
C GLY A 272 9.15 11.06 8.89
N ARG A 273 9.53 12.29 8.51
CA ARG A 273 8.60 13.42 8.28
C ARG A 273 7.79 13.20 7.00
N GLN A 274 6.86 12.26 7.07
CA GLN A 274 5.83 12.06 6.07
C GLN A 274 4.76 13.12 6.31
N ASP A 275 4.22 13.75 5.26
CA ASP A 275 3.16 14.75 5.44
C ASP A 275 1.85 14.06 5.87
N ALA A 276 1.53 14.13 7.16
CA ALA A 276 0.29 13.62 7.73
C ALA A 276 -0.96 14.21 7.08
N THR A 277 -0.89 15.45 6.58
CA THR A 277 -1.97 16.10 5.80
C THR A 277 -2.20 15.33 4.51
N SER A 278 -1.15 15.13 3.72
CA SER A 278 -1.16 14.33 2.50
C SER A 278 -1.64 12.89 2.71
N VAL A 279 -1.18 12.23 3.78
CA VAL A 279 -1.61 10.86 4.13
C VAL A 279 -3.12 10.85 4.36
N ARG A 280 -3.62 11.76 5.20
CA ARG A 280 -5.05 11.91 5.50
C ARG A 280 -5.89 12.21 4.26
N GLN A 281 -5.48 13.17 3.44
CA GLN A 281 -6.18 13.52 2.20
C GLN A 281 -6.31 12.34 1.24
N SER A 282 -5.28 11.49 1.17
CA SER A 282 -5.30 10.26 0.38
C SER A 282 -6.18 9.17 1.01
N CYS A 283 -6.19 9.03 2.34
CA CYS A 283 -7.13 8.16 3.05
C CYS A 283 -8.59 8.60 2.83
N ASP A 284 -8.88 9.91 2.83
CA ASP A 284 -10.24 10.43 2.58
C ASP A 284 -10.69 10.12 1.15
N TYR A 285 -9.83 10.38 0.16
CA TYR A 285 -10.11 10.03 -1.23
C TYR A 285 -10.36 8.51 -1.39
N VAL A 286 -9.49 7.66 -0.84
CA VAL A 286 -9.58 6.19 -0.92
C VAL A 286 -10.86 5.66 -0.24
N ARG A 287 -11.22 6.16 0.95
CA ARG A 287 -12.49 5.83 1.60
C ARG A 287 -13.69 6.30 0.77
N SER A 288 -13.61 7.48 0.16
CA SER A 288 -14.71 8.07 -0.61
C SER A 288 -14.97 7.37 -1.95
N ILE A 289 -13.95 6.96 -2.71
CA ILE A 289 -14.16 6.17 -3.95
C ILE A 289 -14.79 4.80 -3.64
N ALA A 290 -14.38 4.16 -2.54
CA ALA A 290 -14.95 2.89 -2.11
C ALA A 290 -16.40 3.07 -1.60
N HIS A 291 -16.69 4.19 -0.92
CA HIS A 291 -18.04 4.56 -0.50
C HIS A 291 -18.98 4.82 -1.70
N VAL A 292 -18.56 5.66 -2.65
CA VAL A 292 -19.34 6.00 -3.85
C VAL A 292 -19.60 4.76 -4.71
N ALA A 293 -18.60 3.91 -4.93
CA ALA A 293 -18.80 2.63 -5.62
C ALA A 293 -19.76 1.71 -4.86
N ALA A 294 -19.59 1.58 -3.53
CA ALA A 294 -20.49 0.76 -2.72
C ALA A 294 -21.94 1.29 -2.75
N LYS A 295 -22.14 2.61 -2.72
CA LYS A 295 -23.46 3.27 -2.88
C LYS A 295 -24.06 3.02 -4.26
N LYS A 296 -23.30 3.26 -5.33
CA LYS A 296 -23.64 3.02 -6.74
C LYS A 296 -24.14 1.58 -6.99
N HIS A 297 -23.53 0.60 -6.32
CA HIS A 297 -23.83 -0.83 -6.52
C HIS A 297 -24.60 -1.49 -5.36
N GLY A 298 -25.09 -0.73 -4.37
CA GLY A 298 -25.85 -1.28 -3.23
C GLY A 298 -25.04 -2.16 -2.26
N VAL A 299 -23.72 -2.15 -2.33
CA VAL A 299 -22.82 -2.94 -1.47
C VAL A 299 -22.82 -2.36 -0.05
N ALA A 300 -22.97 -3.22 0.96
CA ALA A 300 -22.84 -2.81 2.36
C ALA A 300 -21.41 -2.36 2.67
N LEU A 301 -21.25 -1.20 3.34
CA LEU A 301 -19.94 -0.57 3.57
C LEU A 301 -18.95 -1.40 4.41
N HIS A 302 -19.42 -2.43 5.11
CA HIS A 302 -18.54 -3.40 5.80
C HIS A 302 -17.98 -4.49 4.86
N ARG A 303 -18.42 -4.53 3.59
CA ARG A 303 -17.92 -5.43 2.54
C ARG A 303 -16.97 -4.71 1.58
N ILE A 304 -16.09 -3.89 2.17
CA ILE A 304 -14.97 -3.21 1.51
C ILE A 304 -13.66 -3.82 2.02
N VAL A 305 -12.69 -4.06 1.14
CA VAL A 305 -11.29 -4.35 1.50
C VAL A 305 -10.39 -3.22 1.00
N TYR A 306 -9.52 -2.72 1.87
CA TYR A 306 -8.48 -1.78 1.47
C TYR A 306 -7.17 -2.53 1.19
N GLY A 307 -6.79 -2.62 -0.08
CA GLY A 307 -5.56 -3.26 -0.53
C GLY A 307 -4.64 -2.30 -1.29
N GLY A 308 -3.33 -2.55 -1.22
CA GLY A 308 -2.34 -1.78 -1.97
C GLY A 308 -0.90 -2.24 -1.74
N PHE A 309 0.01 -1.59 -2.47
CA PHE A 309 1.44 -1.88 -2.48
C PHE A 309 2.29 -0.66 -2.10
N SER A 310 3.35 -0.85 -1.32
CA SER A 310 4.32 0.20 -0.95
C SER A 310 3.61 1.43 -0.35
N GLN A 311 3.72 2.60 -0.96
CA GLN A 311 2.99 3.80 -0.54
C GLN A 311 1.46 3.60 -0.48
N GLY A 312 0.88 2.83 -1.41
CA GLY A 312 -0.54 2.48 -1.41
C GLY A 312 -0.94 1.46 -0.35
N ALA A 313 -0.02 0.58 0.06
CA ALA A 313 -0.21 -0.32 1.20
C ALA A 313 -0.29 0.46 2.52
N ALA A 314 0.57 1.49 2.66
CA ALA A 314 0.56 2.37 3.80
C ALA A 314 -0.75 3.20 3.90
N ILE A 315 -1.25 3.71 2.78
CA ILE A 315 -2.60 4.32 2.73
C ILE A 315 -3.69 3.29 3.06
N SER A 316 -3.59 2.04 2.59
CA SER A 316 -4.57 0.99 2.89
C SER A 316 -4.68 0.70 4.40
N LEU A 317 -3.54 0.61 5.09
CA LEU A 317 -3.48 0.51 6.56
C LEU A 317 -4.17 1.73 7.19
N CYS A 318 -3.72 2.94 6.90
CA CYS A 318 -4.24 4.15 7.54
C CYS A 318 -5.73 4.37 7.27
N ALA A 319 -6.19 4.18 6.03
CA ALA A 319 -7.58 4.33 5.62
C ALA A 319 -8.50 3.30 6.28
N GLY A 320 -8.08 2.02 6.34
CA GLY A 320 -8.88 0.96 6.94
C GLY A 320 -8.93 1.01 8.47
N LEU A 321 -7.81 1.31 9.13
CA LEU A 321 -7.70 1.37 10.59
C LEU A 321 -8.44 2.57 11.21
N THR A 322 -8.59 3.67 10.45
CA THR A 322 -9.28 4.90 10.86
C THR A 322 -10.69 5.05 10.24
N ALA A 323 -11.17 4.05 9.48
CA ALA A 323 -12.51 4.05 8.93
C ALA A 323 -13.58 3.97 10.03
N HIS A 324 -14.66 4.76 9.91
CA HIS A 324 -15.75 4.77 10.91
C HIS A 324 -16.62 3.50 10.85
N ILE A 325 -16.71 2.88 9.67
CA ILE A 325 -17.29 1.55 9.47
C ILE A 325 -16.13 0.57 9.27
N ALA A 326 -16.15 -0.55 9.98
CA ALA A 326 -15.13 -1.60 9.86
C ALA A 326 -15.12 -2.16 8.42
N PRO A 327 -14.00 -2.12 7.68
CA PRO A 327 -13.87 -2.87 6.44
C PRO A 327 -13.76 -4.37 6.73
N ALA A 328 -14.02 -5.21 5.73
CA ALA A 328 -13.92 -6.66 5.82
C ALA A 328 -12.46 -7.11 6.08
N GLY A 329 -11.48 -6.35 5.59
CA GLY A 329 -10.06 -6.61 5.83
C GLY A 329 -9.15 -5.56 5.19
N ILE A 330 -7.85 -5.67 5.50
CA ILE A 330 -6.80 -4.82 4.93
C ILE A 330 -5.67 -5.71 4.38
N ALA A 331 -5.22 -5.43 3.15
CA ALA A 331 -4.08 -6.07 2.52
C ALA A 331 -2.93 -5.07 2.35
N CYS A 332 -1.76 -5.37 2.92
CA CYS A 332 -0.61 -4.48 2.95
C CYS A 332 0.60 -5.16 2.31
N MET A 333 0.88 -4.87 1.03
CA MET A 333 1.98 -5.48 0.27
C MET A 333 3.21 -4.57 0.27
N SER A 334 4.36 -5.08 0.70
CA SER A 334 5.64 -4.33 0.85
C SER A 334 5.48 -2.96 1.54
N GLY A 335 4.64 -2.89 2.58
CA GLY A 335 4.15 -1.64 3.19
C GLY A 335 4.53 -1.42 4.65
N TYR A 336 4.08 -0.29 5.20
CA TYR A 336 4.36 0.17 6.58
C TYR A 336 3.27 1.14 7.07
N LEU A 337 3.21 1.45 8.37
CA LEU A 337 2.25 2.43 8.92
C LEU A 337 2.68 3.88 8.61
N ALA A 338 2.02 4.54 7.67
CA ALA A 338 2.32 5.94 7.34
C ALA A 338 1.91 6.91 8.46
N ALA A 339 2.66 8.02 8.59
CA ALA A 339 2.46 9.08 9.59
C ALA A 339 2.12 8.54 11.00
N CYS A 340 2.95 7.62 11.51
CA CYS A 340 2.63 6.80 12.69
C CYS A 340 2.22 7.62 13.93
N ALA A 341 2.82 8.79 14.17
CA ALA A 341 2.49 9.63 15.32
C ALA A 341 1.06 10.20 15.25
N ASP A 342 0.60 10.56 14.06
CA ASP A 342 -0.71 11.17 13.80
C ASP A 342 -1.82 10.12 13.60
N VAL A 343 -1.47 8.98 13.00
CA VAL A 343 -2.44 7.90 12.67
C VAL A 343 -2.70 7.00 13.87
N LEU A 344 -1.69 6.66 14.68
CA LEU A 344 -1.83 5.74 15.81
C LEU A 344 -2.91 6.14 16.84
N PRO A 345 -3.07 7.43 17.23
CA PRO A 345 -4.17 7.88 18.09
C PRO A 345 -5.56 7.81 17.44
N CYS A 346 -5.63 7.75 16.10
CA CYS A 346 -6.88 7.73 15.33
C CYS A 346 -7.38 6.30 15.04
N ILE A 347 -6.64 5.25 15.42
CA ILE A 347 -7.02 3.85 15.14
C ILE A 347 -8.23 3.43 15.99
N ILE A 348 -9.34 3.16 15.30
CA ILE A 348 -10.59 2.67 15.89
C ILE A 348 -10.93 1.23 15.47
N GLN A 349 -10.49 0.79 14.29
CA GLN A 349 -10.75 -0.57 13.81
C GLN A 349 -9.70 -1.56 14.31
N LYS A 350 -9.89 -2.04 15.55
CA LYS A 350 -8.95 -2.94 16.22
C LYS A 350 -9.15 -4.43 15.88
N ALA A 351 -10.36 -4.83 15.52
CA ALA A 351 -10.72 -6.23 15.22
C ALA A 351 -10.68 -6.58 13.72
N VAL A 352 -10.18 -5.67 12.86
CA VAL A 352 -10.14 -5.87 11.41
C VAL A 352 -9.09 -6.94 11.05
N PRO A 353 -9.42 -7.94 10.20
CA PRO A 353 -8.43 -8.87 9.67
C PRO A 353 -7.41 -8.16 8.77
N ILE A 354 -6.13 -8.24 9.12
CA ILE A 354 -5.04 -7.71 8.29
C ILE A 354 -4.18 -8.85 7.78
N THR A 355 -3.77 -8.79 6.52
CA THR A 355 -2.62 -9.57 6.01
C THR A 355 -1.56 -8.62 5.47
N MET A 356 -0.36 -8.72 6.03
CA MET A 356 0.85 -8.07 5.53
C MET A 356 1.64 -9.08 4.70
N PHE A 357 2.15 -8.62 3.56
CA PHE A 357 2.91 -9.41 2.59
C PHE A 357 4.22 -8.67 2.35
N HIS A 358 5.39 -9.32 2.47
CA HIS A 358 6.66 -8.59 2.41
C HIS A 358 7.84 -9.36 1.78
N GLY A 359 8.67 -8.64 1.02
CA GLY A 359 9.90 -9.18 0.44
C GLY A 359 11.06 -9.24 1.44
N ARG A 360 11.65 -10.42 1.62
CA ARG A 360 12.80 -10.62 2.53
C ARG A 360 14.07 -9.89 2.11
N GLN A 361 14.18 -9.52 0.84
CA GLN A 361 15.32 -8.80 0.27
C GLN A 361 14.92 -7.38 -0.18
N ASP A 362 13.80 -6.83 0.31
CA ASP A 362 13.30 -5.50 -0.03
C ASP A 362 14.29 -4.39 0.40
N PRO A 363 14.89 -3.63 -0.54
CA PRO A 363 15.82 -2.55 -0.24
C PRO A 363 15.17 -1.16 -0.16
N VAL A 364 13.86 -1.04 -0.43
CA VAL A 364 13.12 0.24 -0.49
C VAL A 364 12.26 0.42 0.76
N VAL A 365 11.55 -0.65 1.16
CA VAL A 365 10.84 -0.76 2.43
C VAL A 365 11.44 -1.97 3.17
N PRO A 366 12.51 -1.80 3.95
CA PRO A 366 13.16 -2.91 4.64
C PRO A 366 12.19 -3.70 5.51
N LEU A 367 12.34 -5.03 5.51
CA LEU A 367 11.50 -5.97 6.26
C LEU A 367 11.34 -5.62 7.75
N SER A 368 12.34 -4.96 8.34
CA SER A 368 12.28 -4.43 9.71
C SER A 368 11.15 -3.41 9.90
N ALA A 369 10.93 -2.48 8.96
CA ALA A 369 9.87 -1.46 9.07
C ALA A 369 8.46 -2.06 8.98
N ALA A 370 8.28 -3.16 8.23
CA ALA A 370 7.02 -3.90 8.18
C ALA A 370 6.78 -4.73 9.45
N ARG A 371 7.83 -5.35 10.01
CA ARG A 371 7.74 -6.04 11.30
C ARG A 371 7.49 -5.06 12.46
N GLU A 372 8.16 -3.91 12.49
CA GLU A 372 7.92 -2.82 13.45
C GLU A 372 6.50 -2.24 13.29
N THR A 373 6.00 -2.11 12.06
CA THR A 373 4.60 -1.75 11.79
C THR A 373 3.64 -2.74 12.46
N LYS A 374 3.83 -4.04 12.28
CA LYS A 374 3.01 -5.08 12.93
C LYS A 374 3.10 -4.97 14.45
N GLU A 375 4.31 -4.85 15.00
CA GLU A 375 4.54 -4.74 16.44
C GLU A 375 3.87 -3.50 17.05
N ILE A 376 3.92 -2.34 16.38
CA ILE A 376 3.23 -1.12 16.82
C ILE A 376 1.71 -1.29 16.80
N LEU A 377 1.15 -1.89 15.75
CA LEU A 377 -0.28 -2.12 15.63
C LEU A 377 -0.78 -3.10 16.70
N GLU A 378 -0.08 -4.21 16.94
CA GLU A 378 -0.44 -5.17 17.98
C GLU A 378 -0.23 -4.61 19.40
N SER A 379 0.95 -4.06 19.70
CA SER A 379 1.32 -3.67 21.08
C SER A 379 0.80 -2.31 21.54
N LYS A 380 0.70 -1.31 20.64
CA LYS A 380 0.33 0.08 21.01
C LYS A 380 -1.13 0.39 20.66
N ALA A 381 -1.64 -0.11 19.53
CA ALA A 381 -3.04 0.07 19.16
C ALA A 381 -3.95 -1.06 19.68
N GLY A 382 -3.44 -2.27 19.86
CA GLY A 382 -4.25 -3.45 20.20
C GLY A 382 -4.99 -4.02 18.99
N VAL A 383 -4.44 -3.89 17.78
CA VAL A 383 -5.02 -4.39 16.53
C VAL A 383 -4.71 -5.88 16.35
N THR A 384 -5.74 -6.69 16.09
CA THR A 384 -5.62 -8.14 15.89
C THR A 384 -6.86 -8.68 15.16
N PRO A 385 -6.74 -9.66 14.24
CA PRO A 385 -5.54 -10.43 13.89
C PRO A 385 -4.73 -9.81 12.74
N ILE A 386 -3.39 -9.83 12.87
CA ILE A 386 -2.45 -9.46 11.80
C ILE A 386 -1.67 -10.69 11.34
N SER A 387 -2.01 -11.21 10.16
CA SER A 387 -1.21 -12.21 9.45
C SER A 387 0.00 -11.55 8.78
N PHE A 388 1.15 -12.22 8.76
CA PHE A 388 2.38 -11.69 8.15
C PHE A 388 3.05 -12.77 7.31
N LEU A 389 3.17 -12.54 6.00
CA LEU A 389 3.70 -13.48 5.01
C LEU A 389 4.98 -12.94 4.39
N GLU A 390 5.99 -13.80 4.24
CA GLU A 390 7.33 -13.42 3.81
C GLU A 390 7.78 -14.21 2.57
N TYR A 391 8.16 -13.48 1.53
CA TYR A 391 8.53 -14.03 0.22
C TYR A 391 10.01 -13.78 -0.09
N ASN A 392 10.62 -14.62 -0.91
CA ASN A 392 12.01 -14.45 -1.34
C ASN A 392 12.08 -13.47 -2.54
N MET A 393 11.69 -12.22 -2.29
CA MET A 393 11.66 -11.13 -3.25
C MET A 393 12.24 -9.82 -2.69
N GLN A 394 12.54 -8.90 -3.61
CA GLN A 394 12.87 -7.50 -3.32
C GLN A 394 11.59 -6.63 -3.28
N HIS A 395 11.67 -5.33 -3.55
CA HIS A 395 10.50 -4.44 -3.64
C HIS A 395 9.69 -4.69 -4.92
N SER A 396 8.93 -5.77 -4.95
CA SER A 396 8.12 -6.19 -6.09
C SER A 396 6.98 -7.09 -5.63
N THR A 397 6.29 -7.76 -6.55
CA THR A 397 5.26 -8.76 -6.25
C THR A 397 5.57 -10.10 -6.91
N LEU A 398 5.04 -11.20 -6.36
CA LEU A 398 5.18 -12.54 -6.94
C LEU A 398 3.81 -13.22 -7.17
N PRO A 399 3.69 -14.18 -8.11
CA PRO A 399 2.46 -14.94 -8.30
C PRO A 399 2.00 -15.70 -7.04
N GLU A 400 2.93 -16.14 -6.18
CA GLU A 400 2.63 -16.72 -4.86
C GLU A 400 1.98 -15.70 -3.91
N GLU A 401 2.46 -14.47 -3.86
CA GLU A 401 1.85 -13.38 -3.09
C GLU A 401 0.44 -13.03 -3.63
N ILE A 402 0.25 -12.98 -4.95
CA ILE A 402 -1.07 -12.74 -5.56
C ILE A 402 -2.04 -13.91 -5.29
N ASN A 403 -1.54 -15.15 -5.17
CA ASN A 403 -2.35 -16.29 -4.73
C ASN A 403 -2.84 -16.12 -3.28
N ASP A 404 -1.94 -15.76 -2.36
CA ASP A 404 -2.29 -15.56 -0.95
C ASP A 404 -3.16 -14.31 -0.74
N LEU A 405 -2.97 -13.26 -1.55
CA LEU A 405 -3.85 -12.09 -1.61
C LEU A 405 -5.27 -12.48 -2.06
N ALA A 406 -5.40 -13.27 -3.12
CA ALA A 406 -6.70 -13.75 -3.59
C ALA A 406 -7.40 -14.64 -2.52
N ALA A 407 -6.64 -15.50 -1.84
CA ALA A 407 -7.14 -16.32 -0.74
C ALA A 407 -7.59 -15.47 0.47
N PHE A 408 -6.83 -14.43 0.82
CA PHE A 408 -7.20 -13.47 1.85
C PHE A 408 -8.50 -12.75 1.51
N ILE A 409 -8.60 -12.16 0.31
CA ILE A 409 -9.80 -11.42 -0.14
C ILE A 409 -11.02 -12.36 -0.17
N SER A 410 -10.88 -13.58 -0.70
CA SER A 410 -11.95 -14.59 -0.71
C SER A 410 -12.47 -14.93 0.69
N ARG A 411 -11.56 -15.00 1.68
CA ARG A 411 -11.90 -15.31 3.08
C ARG A 411 -12.67 -14.18 3.77
N VAL A 412 -12.38 -12.92 3.46
CA VAL A 412 -13.04 -11.76 4.10
C VAL A 412 -14.23 -11.21 3.31
N LEU A 413 -14.24 -11.39 1.99
CA LEU A 413 -15.36 -11.10 1.10
C LEU A 413 -15.83 -12.40 0.40
N PRO A 414 -16.42 -13.37 1.13
CA PRO A 414 -17.00 -14.55 0.51
C PRO A 414 -18.16 -14.17 -0.40
N ALA A 415 -18.39 -14.95 -1.47
CA ALA A 415 -19.52 -14.76 -2.36
C ALA A 415 -20.85 -14.85 -1.59
N MET A 416 -21.81 -14.00 -1.97
CA MET A 416 -23.20 -14.10 -1.52
C MET A 416 -24.03 -14.66 -2.68
N PHE A 417 -24.96 -15.57 -2.36
CA PHE A 417 -25.84 -16.27 -3.30
C PHE A 417 -27.29 -15.86 -3.05
#